data_AF-A0A1D2VNT4-F1
#
_entry.id   AF-A0A1D2VNT4-F1
#
_cell.length_a   1.000
_cell.length_b   1.000
_cell.length_c   1.000
_cell.angle_alpha   90.00
_cell.angle_beta   90.00
_cell.angle_gamma   90.00
#
_symmetry.space_group_name_H-M   'P 1'
#
loop_
_entity.id
_entity.type
_entity.pdbx_description
1 polymer ?
#
loop_
_entity_poly.entity_id
_entity_poly.type
_entity_poly.pdbx_seq_one_letter_code
_entity_poly.pdbx_strand_id
1 'polypeptide(L)'
;MSMIRTLQHSNDIITIFHSTQNLKSIQLLKTLRKYQFAHPNAQRSYNKKIFFGLFTRKISNDDHEKTRYDLDIKSDFIPTFDQLTSIYNTIQINTMCKKTFITSFPFLIKDHPHLSNIKINDINDKNIYKIKVSDIVLPKRNEYNYLISNNSFDDLVKQNYFNPPLVVDWTNNLICSNKEDFKSKILNHYQNHYLDDELVKLAD
;
A
#
# COMPACT_ATOMS: atom_id res chain seq x y z
N MET A 1 32.39 17.38 -7.93
CA MET A 1 31.26 17.68 -7.03
C MET A 1 30.20 16.61 -7.21
N SER A 2 29.88 15.90 -6.14
CA SER A 2 29.08 14.67 -6.15
C SER A 2 27.58 14.98 -6.09
N MET A 3 26.82 14.60 -7.13
CA MET A 3 25.35 14.71 -7.19
C MET A 3 24.62 13.56 -6.44
N ILE A 4 25.33 12.74 -5.66
CA ILE A 4 24.76 11.55 -5.01
C ILE A 4 24.02 11.90 -3.69
N ARG A 5 24.20 13.11 -3.14
CA ARG A 5 23.57 13.52 -1.87
C ARG A 5 22.11 13.97 -1.98
N THR A 6 21.61 14.29 -3.18
CA THR A 6 20.25 14.79 -3.37
C THR A 6 19.16 13.70 -3.39
N LEU A 7 19.53 12.42 -3.47
CA LEU A 7 18.61 11.28 -3.35
C LEU A 7 18.46 10.75 -1.92
N GLN A 8 19.25 11.24 -0.96
CA GLN A 8 19.26 10.71 0.42
C GLN A 8 18.08 11.18 1.29
N HIS A 9 17.14 11.97 0.75
CA HIS A 9 16.06 12.58 1.53
C HIS A 9 14.68 12.50 0.86
N SER A 10 14.48 11.63 -0.15
CA SER A 10 13.11 11.38 -0.59
C SER A 10 12.39 10.57 0.48
N ASN A 11 11.29 11.10 0.99
CA ASN A 11 10.40 10.35 1.86
C ASN A 11 9.98 9.05 1.16
N ASP A 12 9.90 7.96 1.92
CA ASP A 12 9.39 6.71 1.39
C ASP A 12 7.96 6.89 0.91
N ILE A 13 7.62 6.23 -0.21
CA ILE A 13 6.30 6.33 -0.81
C ILE A 13 5.50 5.09 -0.45
N ILE A 14 4.38 5.31 0.22
CA ILE A 14 3.36 4.30 0.45
C ILE A 14 2.19 4.57 -0.48
N THR A 15 1.86 3.61 -1.33
CA THR A 15 0.65 3.67 -2.17
C THR A 15 -0.48 2.89 -1.52
N ILE A 16 -1.69 3.45 -1.48
CA ILE A 16 -2.91 2.72 -1.14
C ILE A 16 -3.86 2.64 -2.34
N PHE A 17 -4.18 1.41 -2.73
CA PHE A 17 -5.29 1.07 -3.62
C PHE A 17 -6.53 0.81 -2.77
N HIS A 18 -7.51 1.69 -2.84
CA HIS A 18 -8.68 1.63 -1.97
C HIS A 18 -9.97 1.78 -2.76
N SER A 19 -11.05 1.18 -2.28
CA SER A 19 -12.38 1.45 -2.80
C SER A 19 -13.05 2.56 -1.99
N THR A 20 -13.75 3.47 -2.67
CA THR A 20 -14.56 4.52 -2.02
C THR A 20 -15.85 3.98 -1.39
N GLN A 21 -16.32 2.84 -1.86
CA GLN A 21 -17.54 2.18 -1.37
C GLN A 21 -17.26 1.22 -0.18
N ASN A 22 -16.02 0.77 -0.03
CA ASN A 22 -15.64 -0.21 1.01
C ASN A 22 -15.25 0.47 2.33
N LEU A 23 -16.00 0.20 3.40
CA LEU A 23 -15.74 0.76 4.73
C LEU A 23 -14.34 0.43 5.27
N LYS A 24 -13.84 -0.81 5.05
CA LYS A 24 -12.50 -1.23 5.50
C LYS A 24 -11.40 -0.41 4.81
N SER A 25 -11.59 -0.15 3.52
CA SER A 25 -10.70 0.72 2.72
C SER A 25 -10.63 2.13 3.29
N ILE A 26 -11.78 2.74 3.59
CA ILE A 26 -11.85 4.09 4.17
C ILE A 26 -11.18 4.14 5.55
N GLN A 27 -11.42 3.14 6.40
CA GLN A 27 -10.82 3.06 7.73
C GLN A 27 -9.30 2.91 7.69
N LEU A 28 -8.79 2.12 6.74
CA LEU A 28 -7.34 1.96 6.55
C LEU A 28 -6.70 3.25 6.06
N LEU A 29 -7.31 3.94 5.09
CA LEU A 29 -6.85 5.25 4.60
C LEU A 29 -6.79 6.30 5.73
N LYS A 30 -7.83 6.36 6.57
CA LYS A 30 -7.84 7.22 7.77
C LYS A 30 -6.71 6.87 8.73
N THR A 31 -6.42 5.58 8.88
CA THR A 31 -5.31 5.10 9.72
C THR A 31 -3.96 5.55 9.15
N LEU A 32 -3.71 5.39 7.85
CA LEU A 32 -2.49 5.87 7.20
C LEU A 32 -2.29 7.37 7.41
N ARG A 33 -3.29 8.19 7.08
CA ARG A 33 -3.24 9.64 7.32
C ARG A 33 -2.97 9.98 8.79
N LYS A 34 -3.51 9.20 9.73
CA LYS A 34 -3.26 9.37 11.17
C LYS A 34 -1.81 9.08 11.56
N TYR A 35 -1.09 8.21 10.86
CA TYR A 35 0.29 7.86 11.18
C TYR A 35 1.32 8.45 10.21
N GLN A 36 0.88 9.24 9.22
CA GLN A 36 1.75 9.92 8.27
C GLN A 36 2.64 10.97 8.94
N PHE A 37 2.14 11.64 9.97
CA PHE A 37 2.86 12.69 10.68
C PHE A 37 3.52 12.14 11.95
N ALA A 38 4.77 12.55 12.22
CA ALA A 38 5.51 12.07 13.38
C ALA A 38 4.89 12.49 14.72
N HIS A 39 4.32 13.70 14.78
CA HIS A 39 3.68 14.25 15.98
C HIS A 39 2.17 14.45 15.80
N PRO A 40 1.33 14.07 16.78
CA PRO A 40 -0.13 14.23 16.69
C PRO A 40 -0.59 15.69 16.63
N ASN A 41 0.23 16.65 17.05
CA ASN A 41 -0.08 18.08 17.02
C ASN A 41 -0.02 18.67 15.60
N ALA A 42 0.72 18.05 14.68
CA ALA A 42 0.86 18.44 13.27
C ALA A 42 -0.47 18.30 12.49
N GLN A 43 -1.27 17.28 12.83
CA GLN A 43 -2.54 16.98 12.13
C GLN A 43 -3.59 18.09 12.20
N ARG A 44 -3.52 18.96 13.21
CA ARG A 44 -4.49 20.06 13.40
C ARG A 44 -4.30 21.18 12.36
N SER A 45 -3.10 21.32 11.79
CA SER A 45 -2.78 22.36 10.80
C SER A 45 -3.27 21.97 9.39
N TYR A 46 -3.13 20.70 9.02
CA TYR A 46 -3.48 20.20 7.67
C TYR A 46 -4.99 20.18 7.40
N ASN A 47 -5.81 19.74 8.37
CA ASN A 47 -7.27 19.65 8.18
C ASN A 47 -7.99 21.01 8.16
N LYS A 48 -7.34 22.10 8.58
CA LYS A 48 -7.91 23.46 8.51
C LYS A 48 -7.80 24.11 7.13
N LYS A 49 -6.98 23.57 6.21
CA LYS A 49 -6.69 24.20 4.91
C LYS A 49 -7.65 23.81 3.77
N ILE A 50 -8.62 22.93 4.00
CA ILE A 50 -9.53 22.44 2.94
C ILE A 50 -10.86 23.22 2.87
N PHE A 51 -11.11 24.18 3.77
CA PHE A 51 -12.33 25.00 3.76
C PHE A 51 -12.01 26.50 3.75
N PHE A 52 -12.44 27.17 2.67
CA PHE A 52 -12.46 28.62 2.37
C PHE A 52 -11.25 29.26 1.65
N GLY A 53 -11.41 29.42 0.34
CA GLY A 53 -11.41 30.72 -0.39
C GLY A 53 -10.32 31.76 -0.14
N LEU A 54 -9.55 32.04 -1.21
CA LEU A 54 -9.01 33.37 -1.58
C LEU A 54 -8.43 34.23 -0.45
N PHE A 55 -7.25 33.89 0.07
CA PHE A 55 -6.28 34.89 0.54
C PHE A 55 -4.87 34.37 0.30
N THR A 56 -4.17 35.01 -0.63
CA THR A 56 -2.74 34.86 -0.90
C THR A 56 -1.92 35.36 0.29
N ARG A 57 -1.72 34.49 1.29
CA ARG A 57 -0.64 34.66 2.27
C ARG A 57 0.55 33.85 1.83
N LYS A 58 1.66 34.55 1.53
CA LYS A 58 3.00 34.00 1.38
C LYS A 58 3.29 33.13 2.61
N ILE A 59 3.21 31.81 2.45
CA ILE A 59 3.61 30.85 3.47
C ILE A 59 5.14 30.85 3.44
N SER A 60 5.74 31.19 4.58
CA SER A 60 7.17 31.00 4.83
C SER A 60 7.50 29.51 4.73
N ASN A 61 8.55 29.18 3.97
CA ASN A 61 8.92 27.83 3.53
C ASN A 61 9.51 26.89 4.61
N ASP A 62 9.50 27.23 5.90
CA ASP A 62 10.36 26.54 6.89
C ASP A 62 9.69 25.54 7.84
N ASP A 63 8.37 25.40 7.86
CA ASP A 63 7.68 24.39 8.68
C ASP A 63 6.98 23.34 7.82
N HIS A 64 7.71 22.67 6.93
CA HIS A 64 7.25 21.41 6.38
C HIS A 64 7.26 20.38 7.51
N GLU A 65 6.11 20.19 8.17
CA GLU A 65 5.90 19.13 9.17
C GLU A 65 6.47 17.81 8.62
N LYS A 66 7.55 17.31 9.24
CA LYS A 66 8.26 16.11 8.77
C LYS A 66 7.28 14.93 8.78
N THR A 67 6.89 14.49 7.58
CA THR A 67 6.13 13.27 7.37
C THR A 67 7.06 12.07 7.50
N ARG A 68 6.51 10.94 7.97
CA ARG A 68 7.25 9.67 8.01
C ARG A 68 7.36 9.05 6.63
N TYR A 69 6.37 9.29 5.79
CA TYR A 69 6.25 8.80 4.43
C TYR A 69 5.29 9.70 3.64
N ASP A 70 5.42 9.65 2.33
CA ASP A 70 4.48 10.26 1.40
C ASP A 70 3.40 9.22 1.03
N LEU A 71 2.15 9.67 0.98
CA LEU A 71 1.01 8.79 0.75
C LEU A 71 0.41 9.03 -0.64
N ASP A 72 0.61 8.08 -1.55
CA ASP A 72 -0.02 8.06 -2.88
C ASP A 72 -1.37 7.31 -2.81
N ILE A 73 -2.46 7.99 -3.15
CA ILE A 73 -3.82 7.48 -3.00
C ILE A 73 -4.38 7.15 -4.38
N LYS A 74 -4.70 5.87 -4.60
CA LYS A 74 -5.36 5.35 -5.80
C LYS A 74 -6.77 4.88 -5.44
N SER A 75 -7.75 5.75 -5.65
CA SER A 75 -9.16 5.46 -5.41
C SER A 75 -9.78 4.72 -6.59
N ASP A 76 -10.49 3.63 -6.31
CA ASP A 76 -11.24 2.82 -7.29
C ASP A 76 -10.38 2.43 -8.50
N PHE A 77 -9.13 2.06 -8.22
CA PHE A 77 -8.12 1.73 -9.21
C PHE A 77 -7.44 0.41 -8.86
N ILE A 78 -7.16 -0.41 -9.88
CA ILE A 78 -6.42 -1.68 -9.75
C ILE A 78 -4.97 -1.44 -10.13
N PRO A 79 -4.00 -2.04 -9.43
CA PRO A 79 -2.59 -1.95 -9.80
C PRO A 79 -2.35 -2.27 -11.28
N THR A 80 -1.50 -1.49 -11.94
CA THR A 80 -1.04 -1.77 -13.30
C THR A 80 -0.24 -3.08 -13.34
N PHE A 81 -0.02 -3.64 -14.53
CA PHE A 81 0.77 -4.88 -14.66
C PHE A 81 2.18 -4.76 -14.04
N ASP A 82 2.83 -3.62 -14.23
CA ASP A 82 4.16 -3.36 -13.66
C ASP A 82 4.12 -3.30 -12.14
N GLN A 83 3.12 -2.62 -11.57
CA GLN A 83 2.89 -2.60 -10.13
C GLN A 83 2.56 -4.00 -9.59
N LEU A 84 1.71 -4.77 -10.26
CA LEU A 84 1.40 -6.16 -9.89
C LEU A 84 2.65 -7.03 -9.87
N THR A 85 3.51 -6.88 -10.89
CA THR A 85 4.77 -7.61 -10.99
C THR A 85 5.72 -7.25 -9.84
N SER A 86 5.85 -5.96 -9.51
CA SER A 86 6.64 -5.52 -8.35
C SER A 86 6.09 -6.07 -7.04
N ILE A 87 4.77 -6.03 -6.85
CA ILE A 87 4.11 -6.60 -5.66
C ILE A 87 4.32 -8.13 -5.59
N TYR A 88 4.32 -8.83 -6.73
CA TYR A 88 4.61 -10.25 -6.79
C TYR A 88 6.06 -10.56 -6.41
N ASN A 89 7.01 -9.75 -6.86
CA ASN A 89 8.42 -9.89 -6.45
C ASN A 89 8.57 -9.66 -4.93
N THR A 90 7.81 -8.74 -4.35
CA THR A 90 7.76 -8.53 -2.89
C THR A 90 7.40 -9.80 -2.12
N ILE A 91 6.45 -10.61 -2.59
CA ILE A 91 6.10 -11.86 -1.89
C ILE A 91 7.11 -12.99 -2.07
N GLN A 92 7.94 -12.93 -3.13
CA GLN A 92 9.05 -13.86 -3.30
C GLN A 92 10.15 -13.60 -2.25
N ILE A 93 10.38 -12.33 -1.92
CA ILE A 93 11.35 -11.90 -0.90
C ILE A 93 10.76 -12.10 0.50
N ASN A 94 9.52 -11.66 0.72
CA ASN A 94 8.88 -11.65 2.02
C ASN A 94 7.62 -12.53 2.06
N THR A 95 7.79 -13.75 2.56
CA THR A 95 6.70 -14.74 2.66
C THR A 95 5.56 -14.29 3.59
N MET A 96 5.80 -13.36 4.52
CA MET A 96 4.75 -12.80 5.40
C MET A 96 3.72 -11.96 4.64
N CYS A 97 4.09 -11.49 3.45
CA CYS A 97 3.22 -10.74 2.54
C CYS A 97 2.35 -11.66 1.66
N LYS A 98 2.65 -12.97 1.60
CA LYS A 98 1.94 -13.95 0.77
C LYS A 98 0.42 -13.96 1.05
N LYS A 99 0.04 -13.95 2.33
CA LYS A 99 -1.37 -13.93 2.74
C LYS A 99 -2.09 -12.71 2.16
N THR A 100 -1.52 -11.53 2.37
CA THR A 100 -2.07 -10.26 1.86
C THR A 100 -2.23 -10.31 0.35
N PHE A 101 -1.20 -10.73 -0.39
CA PHE A 101 -1.24 -10.81 -1.84
C PHE A 101 -2.35 -11.72 -2.36
N ILE A 102 -2.43 -12.95 -1.82
CA ILE A 102 -3.45 -13.93 -2.18
C ILE A 102 -4.86 -13.39 -1.89
N THR A 103 -5.04 -12.74 -0.73
CA THR A 103 -6.34 -12.16 -0.38
C THR A 103 -6.73 -10.98 -1.27
N SER A 104 -5.74 -10.21 -1.77
CA SER A 104 -5.96 -9.05 -2.62
C SER A 104 -6.13 -9.42 -4.10
N PHE A 105 -5.53 -10.52 -4.58
CA PHE A 105 -5.64 -11.01 -5.95
C PHE A 105 -6.06 -12.49 -6.02
N PRO A 106 -7.29 -12.84 -5.60
CA PRO A 106 -7.74 -14.23 -5.54
C PRO A 106 -7.71 -14.96 -6.89
N PHE A 107 -7.87 -14.22 -8.00
CA PHE A 107 -7.93 -14.81 -9.34
C PHE A 107 -6.62 -15.49 -9.78
N LEU A 108 -5.47 -15.08 -9.24
CA LEU A 108 -4.15 -15.65 -9.61
C LEU A 108 -3.96 -17.11 -9.15
N ILE A 109 -4.96 -17.66 -8.44
CA ILE A 109 -4.95 -19.00 -7.86
C ILE A 109 -5.99 -19.91 -8.55
N LYS A 110 -6.98 -19.32 -9.25
CA LYS A 110 -8.16 -20.02 -9.79
C LYS A 110 -7.83 -21.19 -10.72
N ASP A 111 -6.73 -21.10 -11.48
CA ASP A 111 -6.46 -22.02 -12.60
C ASP A 111 -5.35 -23.04 -12.31
N HIS A 112 -4.90 -23.18 -11.05
CA HIS A 112 -3.85 -24.13 -10.74
C HIS A 112 -4.41 -25.56 -10.62
N PRO A 113 -3.88 -26.57 -11.35
CA PRO A 113 -4.45 -27.92 -11.43
C PRO A 113 -4.52 -28.65 -10.08
N HIS A 114 -3.67 -28.28 -9.12
CA HIS A 114 -3.66 -28.82 -7.75
C HIS A 114 -4.53 -28.04 -6.76
N LEU A 115 -5.02 -26.85 -7.12
CA LEU A 115 -5.83 -25.96 -6.29
C LEU A 115 -7.26 -25.77 -6.84
N SER A 116 -7.61 -26.46 -7.93
CA SER A 116 -8.93 -26.48 -8.58
C SER A 116 -10.09 -26.85 -7.63
N ASN A 117 -9.78 -27.48 -6.49
CA ASN A 117 -10.76 -27.81 -5.45
C ASN A 117 -11.02 -26.66 -4.46
N ILE A 118 -10.19 -25.61 -4.44
CA ILE A 118 -10.37 -24.44 -3.59
C ILE A 118 -11.20 -23.41 -4.36
N LYS A 119 -12.51 -23.37 -4.11
CA LYS A 119 -13.32 -22.25 -4.58
C LYS A 119 -12.80 -20.98 -3.92
N ILE A 120 -12.86 -19.83 -4.61
CA ILE A 120 -12.42 -18.54 -4.03
C ILE A 120 -13.08 -18.26 -2.69
N ASN A 121 -14.34 -18.67 -2.54
CA ASN A 121 -15.10 -18.49 -1.31
C ASN A 121 -14.57 -19.34 -0.14
N ASP A 122 -13.73 -20.34 -0.43
CA ASP A 122 -13.08 -21.23 0.54
C ASP A 122 -11.63 -20.81 0.86
N ILE A 123 -11.17 -19.65 0.36
CA ILE A 123 -9.88 -19.06 0.73
C ILE A 123 -9.98 -18.58 2.18
N ASN A 124 -9.75 -19.51 3.10
CA ASN A 124 -9.57 -19.25 4.52
C ASN A 124 -8.08 -19.26 4.87
N ASP A 125 -7.74 -18.71 6.03
CA ASP A 125 -6.35 -18.62 6.51
C ASP A 125 -5.63 -19.98 6.48
N LYS A 126 -6.33 -21.07 6.77
CA LYS A 126 -5.76 -22.43 6.78
C LYS A 126 -5.32 -22.90 5.39
N ASN A 127 -6.08 -22.54 4.35
CA ASN A 127 -5.80 -22.93 2.97
C ASN A 127 -4.69 -22.09 2.35
N ILE A 128 -4.60 -20.80 2.70
CA ILE A 128 -3.57 -19.88 2.20
C ILE A 128 -2.15 -20.39 2.51
N TYR A 129 -1.93 -20.97 3.70
CA TYR A 129 -0.61 -21.48 4.07
C TYR A 129 -0.12 -22.62 3.19
N LYS A 130 -1.04 -23.41 2.61
CA LYS A 130 -0.72 -24.54 1.74
C LYS A 130 -0.25 -24.12 0.34
N ILE A 131 -0.61 -22.92 -0.09
CA ILE A 131 -0.27 -22.39 -1.41
C ILE A 131 1.19 -21.95 -1.40
N LYS A 132 2.01 -22.49 -2.29
CA LYS A 132 3.40 -22.04 -2.46
C LYS A 132 3.42 -20.81 -3.37
N VAL A 133 4.42 -19.95 -3.20
CA VAL A 133 4.59 -18.78 -4.07
C VAL A 133 4.82 -19.19 -5.52
N SER A 134 5.45 -20.35 -5.74
CA SER A 134 5.64 -20.98 -7.06
C SER A 134 4.35 -21.36 -7.76
N ASP A 135 3.25 -21.56 -7.01
CA ASP A 135 1.96 -21.96 -7.56
C ASP A 135 1.16 -20.75 -8.08
N ILE A 136 1.65 -19.54 -7.82
CA ILE A 136 1.04 -18.29 -8.27
C ILE A 136 1.65 -17.93 -9.61
N VAL A 137 0.81 -17.91 -10.65
CA VAL A 137 1.22 -17.56 -12.02
C VAL A 137 0.61 -16.22 -12.39
N LEU A 138 1.45 -15.25 -12.75
CA LEU A 138 0.97 -13.98 -13.29
C LEU A 138 0.48 -14.17 -14.73
N PRO A 139 -0.65 -13.53 -15.13
CA PRO A 139 -1.09 -13.51 -16.51
C PRO A 139 -0.07 -12.79 -17.40
N LYS A 140 -0.18 -12.94 -18.73
CA LYS A 140 0.65 -12.13 -19.63
C LYS A 140 0.23 -10.67 -19.56
N ARG A 141 1.18 -9.75 -19.78
CA ARG A 141 0.92 -8.29 -19.77
C ARG A 141 -0.29 -7.88 -20.61
N ASN A 142 -0.39 -8.41 -21.84
CA ASN A 142 -1.48 -8.07 -22.76
C ASN A 142 -2.84 -8.57 -22.25
N GLU A 143 -2.89 -9.77 -21.67
CA GLU A 143 -4.11 -10.35 -21.09
C GLU A 143 -4.57 -9.54 -19.89
N TYR A 144 -3.65 -9.16 -19.01
CA TYR A 144 -3.94 -8.34 -17.83
C TYR A 144 -4.41 -6.93 -18.20
N ASN A 145 -3.72 -6.28 -19.15
CA ASN A 145 -4.10 -4.95 -19.61
C ASN A 145 -5.47 -4.97 -20.29
N TYR A 146 -5.76 -6.02 -21.09
CA TYR A 146 -7.07 -6.22 -21.70
C TYR A 146 -8.17 -6.44 -20.65
N LEU A 147 -7.89 -7.22 -19.60
CA LEU A 147 -8.82 -7.43 -18.50
C LEU A 147 -9.17 -6.10 -17.80
N ILE A 148 -8.17 -5.28 -17.47
CA ILE A 148 -8.38 -4.00 -16.80
C ILE A 148 -9.08 -2.99 -17.73
N SER A 149 -8.72 -2.94 -19.01
CA SER A 149 -9.29 -1.94 -19.93
C SER A 149 -10.76 -2.19 -20.26
N ASN A 150 -11.22 -3.44 -20.17
CA ASN A 150 -12.57 -3.84 -20.58
C ASN A 150 -13.56 -4.04 -19.44
N ASN A 151 -13.13 -3.87 -18.18
CA ASN A 151 -14.00 -4.04 -17.03
C ASN A 151 -13.92 -2.80 -16.15
N SER A 152 -15.05 -2.42 -15.54
CA SER A 152 -15.02 -1.38 -14.52
C SER A 152 -14.35 -1.90 -13.25
N PHE A 153 -13.87 -0.98 -12.40
CA PHE A 153 -13.32 -1.33 -11.09
C PHE A 153 -14.31 -2.18 -10.27
N ASP A 154 -15.57 -1.77 -10.24
CA ASP A 154 -16.62 -2.46 -9.50
C ASP A 154 -16.89 -3.87 -10.04
N ASP A 155 -16.81 -4.08 -11.35
CA ASP A 155 -16.96 -5.41 -11.95
C ASP A 155 -15.80 -6.32 -11.59
N LEU A 156 -14.57 -5.80 -11.62
CA LEU A 156 -13.37 -6.55 -11.24
C LEU A 156 -13.38 -6.93 -9.75
N VAL A 157 -13.91 -6.06 -8.88
CA VAL A 157 -14.12 -6.39 -7.47
C VAL A 157 -15.20 -7.45 -7.31
N LYS A 158 -16.37 -7.32 -7.96
CA LYS A 158 -17.47 -8.29 -7.92
C LYS A 158 -17.05 -9.68 -8.41
N GLN A 159 -16.19 -9.74 -9.42
CA GLN A 159 -15.67 -10.97 -10.01
C GLN A 159 -14.48 -11.56 -9.23
N ASN A 160 -14.08 -10.93 -8.12
CA ASN A 160 -12.94 -11.32 -7.28
C ASN A 160 -11.58 -11.28 -8.01
N TYR A 161 -11.39 -10.36 -8.95
CA TYR A 161 -10.08 -10.06 -9.54
C TYR A 161 -9.24 -9.17 -8.63
N PHE A 162 -9.88 -8.31 -7.85
CA PHE A 162 -9.19 -7.47 -6.87
C PHE A 162 -10.05 -7.29 -5.62
N ASN A 163 -9.42 -7.39 -4.45
CA ASN A 163 -10.09 -7.20 -3.17
C ASN A 163 -9.42 -6.05 -2.39
N PRO A 164 -9.95 -4.82 -2.49
CA PRO A 164 -9.41 -3.67 -1.77
C PRO A 164 -9.73 -3.73 -0.26
N PRO A 165 -8.92 -3.10 0.61
CA PRO A 165 -7.77 -2.26 0.26
C PRO A 165 -6.47 -3.06 0.13
N LEU A 166 -5.52 -2.47 -0.60
CA LEU A 166 -4.13 -2.91 -0.65
C LEU A 166 -3.21 -1.72 -0.44
N VAL A 167 -2.34 -1.81 0.55
CA VAL A 167 -1.29 -0.83 0.82
C VAL A 167 0.03 -1.45 0.41
N VAL A 168 0.85 -0.68 -0.30
CA VAL A 168 2.16 -1.09 -0.79
C VAL A 168 3.19 -0.05 -0.36
N ASP A 169 4.18 -0.51 0.39
CA ASP A 169 5.40 0.22 0.66
C ASP A 169 6.46 -0.23 -0.34
N TRP A 170 6.75 0.65 -1.30
CA TRP A 170 7.66 0.34 -2.40
C TRP A 170 9.12 0.35 -1.97
N THR A 171 9.49 1.16 -0.97
CA THR A 171 10.86 1.21 -0.49
C THR A 171 11.20 -0.07 0.28
N ASN A 172 10.30 -0.49 1.17
CA ASN A 172 10.59 -1.57 2.12
C ASN A 172 10.13 -2.95 1.64
N ASN A 173 9.54 -3.04 0.44
CA ASN A 173 8.95 -4.26 -0.11
C ASN A 173 7.97 -4.89 0.90
N LEU A 174 7.00 -4.09 1.37
CA LEU A 174 5.97 -4.55 2.30
C LEU A 174 4.57 -4.28 1.75
N ILE A 175 3.63 -5.19 2.02
CA ILE A 175 2.22 -5.00 1.71
C ILE A 175 1.32 -5.36 2.89
N CYS A 176 0.17 -4.69 2.98
CA CYS A 176 -0.89 -5.03 3.92
C CYS A 176 -2.28 -4.69 3.38
N SER A 177 -3.32 -5.36 3.89
CA SER A 177 -4.72 -5.14 3.49
C SER A 177 -5.64 -4.78 4.65
N ASN A 178 -5.10 -4.67 5.86
CA ASN A 178 -5.86 -4.32 7.06
C ASN A 178 -5.02 -3.47 8.02
N LYS A 179 -5.69 -2.94 9.03
CA LYS A 179 -5.14 -1.97 9.98
C LYS A 179 -4.10 -2.61 10.89
N GLU A 180 -4.32 -3.84 11.30
CA GLU A 180 -3.46 -4.61 12.20
C GLU A 180 -2.13 -4.95 11.51
N ASP A 181 -2.19 -5.42 10.26
CA ASP A 181 -1.03 -5.68 9.40
C ASP A 181 -0.27 -4.39 9.10
N PHE A 182 -0.97 -3.28 8.81
CA PHE A 182 -0.31 -1.98 8.61
C PHE A 182 0.52 -1.58 9.83
N LYS A 183 -0.04 -1.69 11.03
CA LYS A 183 0.66 -1.32 12.26
C LYS A 183 1.85 -2.23 12.56
N SER A 184 1.65 -3.54 12.45
CA SER A 184 2.66 -4.53 12.82
C SER A 184 3.79 -4.65 11.79
N LYS A 185 3.51 -4.48 10.50
CA LYS A 185 4.48 -4.66 9.42
C LYS A 185 5.11 -3.34 8.98
N ILE A 186 4.28 -2.37 8.58
CA ILE A 186 4.75 -1.15 7.92
C ILE A 186 5.10 -0.08 8.96
N LEU A 187 4.20 0.25 9.87
CA LEU A 187 4.40 1.35 10.82
C LEU A 187 5.63 1.15 11.72
N ASN A 188 5.90 -0.09 12.15
CA ASN A 188 7.06 -0.42 12.96
C ASN A 188 8.39 -0.07 12.27
N HIS A 189 8.46 -0.20 10.94
CA HIS A 189 9.65 0.15 10.16
C HIS A 189 9.98 1.65 10.29
N TYR A 190 8.95 2.50 10.18
CA TYR A 190 9.09 3.95 10.26
C TYR A 190 9.26 4.49 11.69
N GLN A 191 8.83 3.74 12.71
CA GLN A 191 9.02 4.17 14.10
C GLN A 191 10.48 4.03 14.54
N ASN A 192 11.16 2.96 14.13
CA ASN A 192 12.56 2.74 14.51
C ASN A 192 13.48 3.77 13.85
N HIS A 193 13.27 4.06 12.56
CA HIS A 193 14.07 5.06 11.84
C HIS A 193 13.97 6.48 12.43
N TYR A 194 12.84 6.85 13.03
CA TYR A 194 12.67 8.18 13.61
C TYR A 194 13.41 8.36 14.95
N LEU A 195 13.54 7.28 15.73
CA LEU A 195 14.27 7.32 17.00
C LEU A 195 15.78 7.50 16.77
N ASP A 196 16.33 6.85 15.73
CA ASP A 196 17.74 6.98 15.37
C ASP A 196 18.09 8.42 14.95
N ASP A 197 17.23 9.08 14.17
CA ASP A 197 17.39 10.49 13.78
C ASP A 197 17.36 11.48 14.96
N GLU A 198 16.55 11.22 15.99
CA GLU A 198 16.50 12.07 17.19
C GLU A 198 17.72 11.87 18.10
N LEU A 199 18.22 10.63 18.22
CA LEU A 199 19.41 10.33 19.01
C LEU A 199 20.67 10.97 18.41
N VAL A 200 20.81 10.98 17.08
CA VAL A 200 21.93 11.67 16.41
C VAL A 200 21.92 13.17 16.70
N LYS A 201 20.74 13.81 16.69
CA LYS A 201 20.61 15.25 16.98
C LYS A 201 20.88 15.64 18.43
N LEU A 202 20.79 14.70 19.37
CA LEU A 202 21.10 14.94 20.78
C LEU A 202 22.57 14.67 21.13
N ALA A 203 23.31 14.03 20.23
CA ALA A 203 24.72 13.70 20.40
C ALA A 203 25.69 14.75 19.83
N ASP A 204 25.18 15.69 19.01
CA ASP A 204 25.88 16.85 18.45
C ASP A 204 25.58 18.14 19.25
#